data_AF-A0A7W0Q9B6-F1
#
_entry.id   AF-A0A7W0Q9B6-F1
#
_cell.length_a   1.000
_cell.length_b   1.000
_cell.length_c   1.000
_cell.angle_alpha   90.00
_cell.angle_beta   90.00
_cell.angle_gamma   90.00
#
_symmetry.space_group_name_H-M   'P 1'
#
loop_
_entity.id
_entity.type
_entity.pdbx_description
1 polymer ?
#
loop_
_entity_poly.entity_id
_entity_poly.type
_entity_poly.pdbx_seq_one_letter_code
_entity_poly.pdbx_strand_id
1 'polypeptide(L)'
;MLGANEIAAVRDAFPIQGDNFRLDLVEDGEEAGIRWADDQLLAVIRLTVFEDGVVRDIKEQTVVVVPARHRDRLGAFLAGTTAYVRGLTGETVETWMPMDLFVPTILDSELPVAAYPRVLSDRRARMILERRRDSTALRATLDPATWPAVKVESDATFEARIRENLDDVDAFSVYGDWLTERGDPRGELVALQIALASQYDGATAQRVETLLELYGYEWLGNLAWTLPGVADVTWRNGFVDRVVLGQADDRDAEWEMGSHDIASDLREIGHLPSTRFVRSLEIRPRQFWDDNVIETIGALQRPLRSLSISTNEYSHLGEFAAAYPALSQLEELRLESRSFQLGAIELPALRSIELATRGLTRENLDSLRAARWPHLEKLIVWLGNFEIDDCNVEAADYQWLLVGDELPALKYLGLCGRSTALALIDELADAPIVKRLEVLDLSSVYFDEAALELLTKRRDRFAHLREMHVSGANREALSAIAKNLFASERFLSVYE
;
A
#
# COMPACT_ATOMS: atom_id res chain seq x y z
N MET A 1 51.54 -14.14 2.97
CA MET A 1 50.72 -13.95 1.75
C MET A 1 49.34 -14.52 2.02
N LEU A 2 48.50 -13.78 2.75
CA LEU A 2 47.08 -14.08 2.87
C LEU A 2 46.42 -13.59 1.58
N GLY A 3 45.62 -14.41 0.89
CA GLY A 3 44.87 -13.99 -0.31
C GLY A 3 45.37 -14.50 -1.67
N ALA A 4 46.58 -15.04 -1.79
CA ALA A 4 47.11 -15.47 -3.10
C ALA A 4 46.37 -16.67 -3.70
N ASN A 5 45.94 -17.61 -2.84
CA ASN A 5 45.17 -18.77 -3.27
C ASN A 5 43.74 -18.38 -3.65
N GLU A 6 43.14 -17.45 -2.91
CA GLU A 6 41.80 -16.93 -3.18
C GLU A 6 41.76 -16.17 -4.51
N ILE A 7 42.74 -15.31 -4.78
CA ILE A 7 42.88 -14.60 -6.06
C ILE A 7 43.05 -15.59 -7.22
N ALA A 8 43.88 -16.62 -7.05
CA ALA A 8 44.05 -17.66 -8.07
C ALA A 8 42.73 -18.40 -8.34
N ALA A 9 41.97 -18.75 -7.30
CA ALA A 9 40.68 -19.41 -7.45
C ALA A 9 39.65 -18.55 -8.20
N VAL A 10 39.64 -17.22 -7.97
CA VAL A 10 38.80 -16.30 -8.76
C VAL A 10 39.24 -16.32 -10.21
N ARG A 11 40.54 -16.20 -10.51
CA ARG A 11 41.04 -16.26 -11.90
C ARG A 11 40.65 -17.54 -12.62
N ASP A 12 40.76 -18.69 -11.95
CA ASP A 12 40.44 -20.00 -12.52
C ASP A 12 38.95 -20.17 -12.86
N ALA A 13 38.06 -19.38 -12.25
CA ALA A 13 36.63 -19.41 -12.53
C ALA A 13 36.24 -18.64 -13.82
N PHE A 14 37.13 -17.76 -14.33
CA PHE A 14 36.86 -16.89 -15.47
C PHE A 14 37.66 -17.30 -16.73
N PRO A 15 37.15 -17.02 -17.94
CA PRO A 15 35.88 -16.35 -18.21
C PRO A 15 34.66 -17.26 -17.97
N ILE A 16 33.53 -16.66 -17.61
CA ILE A 16 32.25 -17.36 -17.50
C ILE A 16 31.46 -17.10 -18.77
N GLN A 17 31.27 -18.13 -19.59
CA GLN A 17 30.50 -18.06 -20.82
C GLN A 17 29.06 -18.51 -20.58
N GLY A 18 28.09 -17.63 -20.88
CA GLY A 18 26.67 -17.98 -20.94
C GLY A 18 26.15 -18.03 -22.38
N ASP A 19 24.83 -18.17 -22.54
CA ASP A 19 24.19 -18.13 -23.86
C ASP A 19 24.09 -16.68 -24.36
N ASN A 20 24.87 -16.33 -25.38
CA ASN A 20 24.97 -14.97 -25.94
C ASN A 20 25.50 -13.89 -24.97
N PHE A 21 26.26 -14.25 -23.94
CA PHE A 21 27.03 -13.28 -23.14
C PHE A 21 28.27 -13.92 -22.51
N ARG A 22 29.22 -13.09 -22.06
CA ARG A 22 30.45 -13.53 -21.40
C ARG A 22 30.83 -12.58 -20.26
N LEU A 23 31.32 -13.14 -19.16
CA LEU A 23 31.95 -12.39 -18.07
C LEU A 23 33.46 -12.58 -18.11
N ASP A 24 34.18 -11.46 -18.10
CA ASP A 24 35.65 -11.40 -18.08
C ASP A 24 36.13 -10.64 -16.84
N LEU A 25 37.32 -10.98 -16.35
CA LEU A 25 38.02 -10.15 -15.36
C LEU A 25 38.70 -8.99 -16.07
N VAL A 26 38.53 -7.78 -15.55
CA VAL A 26 39.27 -6.60 -16.02
C VAL A 26 40.54 -6.49 -15.17
N GLU A 27 41.70 -6.68 -15.78
CA GLU A 27 43.01 -6.64 -15.08
C GLU A 27 43.80 -5.34 -15.30
N ASP A 28 43.39 -4.49 -16.24
CA ASP A 28 44.09 -3.24 -16.59
C ASP A 28 43.33 -2.00 -16.08
N GLY A 29 44.02 -1.11 -15.34
CA GLY A 29 43.45 0.14 -14.78
C GLY A 29 43.81 0.37 -13.30
N GLU A 30 43.61 1.59 -12.78
CA GLU A 30 43.95 1.93 -11.38
C GLU A 30 43.14 1.15 -10.34
N GLU A 31 41.91 0.76 -10.68
CA GLU A 31 41.02 -0.02 -9.80
C GLU A 31 40.81 -1.47 -10.28
N ALA A 32 41.49 -1.87 -11.34
CA ALA A 32 41.32 -3.17 -11.98
C ALA A 32 41.93 -4.32 -11.17
N GLY A 33 41.52 -5.53 -11.51
CA GLY A 33 42.02 -6.77 -10.94
C GLY A 33 41.23 -7.25 -9.73
N ILE A 34 41.80 -8.24 -9.05
CA ILE A 34 41.22 -8.87 -7.88
C ILE A 34 42.00 -8.39 -6.66
N ARG A 35 41.30 -7.78 -5.69
CA ARG A 35 41.95 -7.17 -4.52
C ARG A 35 41.14 -7.39 -3.25
N TRP A 36 41.84 -7.46 -2.13
CA TRP A 36 41.21 -7.37 -0.81
C TRP A 36 41.06 -5.90 -0.42
N ALA A 37 39.84 -5.50 -0.05
CA ALA A 37 39.54 -4.19 0.53
C ALA A 37 38.38 -4.35 1.54
N ASP A 38 38.45 -3.67 2.67
CA ASP A 38 37.38 -3.66 3.70
C ASP A 38 36.82 -5.05 4.07
N ASP A 39 37.71 -6.01 4.31
CA ASP A 39 37.36 -7.42 4.59
C ASP A 39 36.53 -8.12 3.50
N GLN A 40 36.69 -7.69 2.24
CA GLN A 40 36.03 -8.26 1.07
C GLN A 40 37.04 -8.52 -0.05
N LEU A 41 36.89 -9.65 -0.73
CA LEU A 41 37.58 -9.92 -1.99
C LEU A 41 36.74 -9.33 -3.11
N LEU A 42 37.26 -8.29 -3.76
CA LEU A 42 36.64 -7.58 -4.85
C LEU A 42 37.26 -8.02 -6.18
N ALA A 43 36.47 -8.02 -7.25
CA ALA A 43 36.95 -8.19 -8.61
C ALA A 43 36.22 -7.22 -9.55
N VAL A 44 36.95 -6.62 -10.50
CA VAL A 44 36.32 -5.87 -11.59
C VAL A 44 35.90 -6.85 -12.68
N ILE A 45 34.61 -6.91 -12.96
CA ILE A 45 34.02 -7.86 -13.89
C ILE A 45 33.37 -7.10 -15.04
N ARG A 46 33.69 -7.51 -16.26
CA ARG A 46 33.04 -7.05 -17.50
C ARG A 46 32.02 -8.08 -17.94
N LEU A 47 30.75 -7.69 -18.01
CA LEU A 47 29.69 -8.42 -18.70
C LEU A 47 29.58 -7.90 -20.13
N THR A 48 29.76 -8.78 -21.11
CA THR A 48 29.57 -8.49 -22.54
C THR A 48 28.38 -9.28 -23.05
N VAL A 49 27.36 -8.61 -23.58
CA VAL A 49 26.19 -9.24 -24.20
C VAL A 49 26.33 -9.19 -25.72
N PHE A 50 26.01 -10.30 -26.37
CA PHE A 50 26.11 -10.48 -27.82
C PHE A 50 24.72 -10.65 -28.45
N GLU A 51 24.57 -10.19 -29.68
CA GLU A 51 23.44 -10.48 -30.55
C GLU A 51 24.00 -10.86 -31.92
N ASP A 52 23.62 -12.04 -32.43
CA ASP A 52 24.16 -12.61 -33.68
C ASP A 52 25.71 -12.60 -33.77
N GLY A 53 26.37 -12.78 -32.62
CA GLY A 53 27.84 -12.79 -32.51
C GLY A 53 28.49 -11.41 -32.50
N VAL A 54 27.72 -10.32 -32.53
CA VAL A 54 28.19 -8.93 -32.41
C VAL A 54 27.97 -8.44 -30.98
N VAL A 55 28.91 -7.66 -30.44
CA VAL A 55 28.74 -7.02 -29.13
C VAL A 55 27.60 -6.02 -29.20
N ARG A 56 26.56 -6.24 -28.39
CA ARG A 56 25.40 -5.37 -28.25
C ARG A 56 25.56 -4.42 -27.06
N ASP A 57 26.08 -4.93 -25.94
CA ASP A 57 26.23 -4.17 -24.70
C ASP A 57 27.47 -4.62 -23.90
N ILE A 58 28.06 -3.69 -23.15
CA ILE A 58 29.18 -3.93 -22.24
C ILE A 58 28.92 -3.19 -20.92
N LYS A 59 28.98 -3.92 -19.82
CA LYS A 59 28.86 -3.36 -18.46
C LYS A 59 30.05 -3.79 -17.63
N GLU A 60 30.69 -2.85 -16.95
CA GLU A 60 31.83 -3.11 -16.07
C GLU A 60 31.51 -2.63 -14.66
N GLN A 61 31.84 -3.46 -13.67
CA GLN A 61 31.58 -3.13 -12.29
C GLN A 61 32.53 -3.84 -11.33
N THR A 62 32.85 -3.17 -10.23
CA THR A 62 33.49 -3.79 -9.07
C THR A 62 32.47 -4.62 -8.29
N VAL A 63 32.72 -5.93 -8.19
CA VAL A 63 31.82 -6.90 -7.56
C VAL A 63 32.46 -7.47 -6.31
N VAL A 64 31.66 -7.62 -5.25
CA VAL A 64 32.05 -8.38 -4.05
C VAL A 64 31.97 -9.87 -4.36
N VAL A 65 33.12 -10.54 -4.47
CA VAL A 65 33.18 -11.98 -4.74
C VAL A 65 32.96 -12.77 -3.46
N VAL A 66 33.69 -12.46 -2.38
CA VAL A 66 33.51 -13.14 -1.10
C VAL A 66 33.92 -12.24 0.08
N PRO A 67 33.13 -12.17 1.16
CA PRO A 67 33.57 -11.60 2.43
C PRO A 67 34.67 -12.44 3.09
N ALA A 68 35.64 -11.82 3.76
CA ALA A 68 36.79 -12.49 4.38
C ALA A 68 36.41 -13.64 5.33
N ARG A 69 35.28 -13.48 6.04
CA ARG A 69 34.74 -14.49 6.97
C ARG A 69 34.30 -15.80 6.30
N HIS A 70 34.06 -15.79 4.98
CA HIS A 70 33.61 -16.96 4.19
C HIS A 70 34.66 -17.44 3.19
N ARG A 71 35.93 -17.06 3.38
CA ARG A 71 37.04 -17.41 2.46
C ARG A 71 37.21 -18.90 2.21
N ASP A 72 36.90 -19.73 3.21
CA ASP A 72 36.94 -21.19 3.15
C ASP A 72 35.87 -21.77 2.22
N ARG A 73 34.79 -21.01 1.98
CA ARG A 73 33.69 -21.38 1.08
C ARG A 73 33.81 -20.78 -0.31
N LEU A 74 34.88 -20.03 -0.62
CA LEU A 74 35.05 -19.35 -1.92
C LEU A 74 34.93 -20.29 -3.12
N GLY A 75 35.66 -21.41 -3.12
CA GLY A 75 35.65 -22.33 -4.25
C GLY A 75 34.27 -22.94 -4.51
N ALA A 76 33.55 -23.28 -3.43
CA ALA A 76 32.17 -23.74 -3.48
C ALA A 76 31.22 -22.67 -4.04
N PHE A 77 31.36 -21.43 -3.58
CA PHE A 77 30.58 -20.29 -4.08
C PHE A 77 30.81 -20.06 -5.57
N LEU A 78 32.07 -19.95 -6.01
CA LEU A 78 32.40 -19.75 -7.42
C LEU A 78 31.85 -20.88 -8.29
N ALA A 79 31.94 -22.14 -7.85
CA ALA A 79 31.40 -23.28 -8.59
C ALA A 79 29.87 -23.19 -8.76
N GLY A 80 29.14 -22.89 -7.68
CA GLY A 80 27.69 -22.72 -7.70
C GLY A 80 27.22 -21.53 -8.53
N THR A 81 27.86 -20.36 -8.34
CA THR A 81 27.56 -19.14 -9.09
C THR A 81 27.87 -19.30 -10.57
N THR A 82 29.01 -19.91 -10.91
CA THR A 82 29.36 -20.17 -12.32
C THR A 82 28.35 -21.12 -12.97
N ALA A 83 27.91 -22.16 -12.26
CA ALA A 83 26.88 -23.08 -12.77
C ALA A 83 25.53 -22.37 -12.99
N TYR A 84 25.12 -21.48 -12.08
CA TYR A 84 23.95 -20.63 -12.24
C TYR A 84 24.07 -19.72 -13.47
N VAL A 85 25.14 -18.92 -13.55
CA VAL A 85 25.35 -17.92 -14.60
C VAL A 85 25.40 -18.59 -15.98
N ARG A 86 26.04 -19.76 -16.12
CA ARG A 86 26.06 -20.53 -17.37
C ARG A 86 24.69 -20.97 -17.87
N GLY A 87 23.69 -21.05 -16.99
CA GLY A 87 22.31 -21.41 -17.33
C GLY A 87 21.45 -20.24 -17.77
N LEU A 88 21.95 -19.00 -17.73
CA LEU A 88 21.20 -17.80 -18.13
C LEU A 88 21.33 -17.53 -19.63
N THR A 89 20.44 -16.67 -20.15
CA THR A 89 20.47 -16.16 -21.53
C THR A 89 20.90 -14.68 -21.56
N GLY A 90 21.38 -14.22 -22.72
CA GLY A 90 21.72 -12.82 -22.96
C GLY A 90 20.55 -11.87 -22.68
N GLU A 91 19.34 -12.25 -23.08
CA GLU A 91 18.11 -11.49 -22.81
C GLU A 91 17.84 -11.34 -21.30
N THR A 92 18.13 -12.39 -20.50
CA THR A 92 17.94 -12.35 -19.05
C THR A 92 18.87 -11.33 -18.39
N VAL A 93 20.13 -11.27 -18.84
CA VAL A 93 21.16 -10.41 -18.23
C VAL A 93 21.25 -9.02 -18.85
N GLU A 94 20.50 -8.76 -19.93
CA GLU A 94 20.51 -7.47 -20.65
C GLU A 94 20.12 -6.30 -19.76
N THR A 95 19.27 -6.51 -18.76
CA THR A 95 18.88 -5.46 -17.81
C THR A 95 19.69 -5.46 -16.51
N TRP A 96 20.62 -6.41 -16.34
CA TRP A 96 21.35 -6.62 -15.08
C TRP A 96 22.76 -6.05 -15.13
N MET A 97 23.32 -5.74 -13.96
CA MET A 97 24.72 -5.38 -13.74
C MET A 97 25.54 -6.61 -13.28
N PRO A 98 26.88 -6.61 -13.43
CA PRO A 98 27.71 -7.72 -12.97
C PRO A 98 27.49 -8.11 -11.50
N MET A 99 27.18 -7.16 -10.60
CA MET A 99 26.87 -7.46 -9.20
C MET A 99 25.62 -8.32 -9.01
N ASP A 100 24.61 -8.22 -9.88
CA ASP A 100 23.35 -8.98 -9.77
C ASP A 100 23.56 -10.49 -10.03
N LEU A 101 24.69 -10.84 -10.63
CA LEU A 101 25.09 -12.22 -10.93
C LEU A 101 25.87 -12.87 -9.77
N PHE A 102 26.30 -12.09 -8.78
CA PHE A 102 27.08 -12.54 -7.63
C PHE A 102 26.38 -12.17 -6.32
N VAL A 103 25.77 -13.17 -5.68
CA VAL A 103 24.99 -13.01 -4.45
C VAL A 103 25.76 -13.62 -3.26
N PRO A 104 26.83 -12.97 -2.74
CA PRO A 104 27.67 -13.53 -1.68
C PRO A 104 26.93 -13.75 -0.36
N THR A 105 25.76 -13.14 -0.18
CA THR A 105 24.88 -13.36 0.98
C THR A 105 24.40 -14.80 1.11
N ILE A 106 24.40 -15.59 0.04
CA ILE A 106 24.13 -17.04 0.11
C ILE A 106 25.12 -17.76 1.04
N LEU A 107 26.33 -17.22 1.21
CA LEU A 107 27.34 -17.78 2.10
C LEU A 107 27.01 -17.58 3.58
N ASP A 108 26.08 -16.68 3.91
CA ASP A 108 25.55 -16.59 5.28
C ASP A 108 24.52 -17.72 5.59
N SER A 109 24.23 -18.61 4.63
CA SER A 109 23.36 -19.78 4.81
C SER A 109 24.15 -21.09 4.93
N GLU A 110 23.57 -22.11 5.58
CA GLU A 110 24.15 -23.46 5.70
C GLU A 110 23.82 -24.37 4.49
N LEU A 111 23.38 -23.79 3.37
CA LEU A 111 22.94 -24.55 2.19
C LEU A 111 24.08 -25.36 1.56
N PRO A 112 23.80 -26.58 1.06
CA PRO A 112 24.78 -27.34 0.28
C PRO A 112 25.03 -26.66 -1.07
N VAL A 113 26.27 -26.73 -1.55
CA VAL A 113 26.71 -26.11 -2.82
C VAL A 113 25.85 -26.50 -4.02
N ALA A 114 25.40 -27.76 -4.06
CA ALA A 114 24.53 -28.27 -5.12
C ALA A 114 23.16 -27.55 -5.21
N ALA A 115 22.72 -26.90 -4.13
CA ALA A 115 21.48 -26.12 -4.10
C ALA A 115 21.67 -24.69 -4.66
N TYR A 116 22.91 -24.19 -4.77
CA TYR A 116 23.17 -22.79 -5.12
C TYR A 116 22.54 -22.41 -6.47
N PRO A 117 22.66 -23.17 -7.57
CA PRO A 117 22.06 -22.77 -8.84
C PRO A 117 20.55 -22.58 -8.77
N ARG A 118 19.85 -23.51 -8.09
CA ARG A 118 18.40 -23.44 -7.89
C ARG A 118 18.00 -22.25 -7.03
N VAL A 119 18.71 -22.04 -5.91
CA VAL A 119 18.46 -20.96 -4.95
C VAL A 119 18.74 -19.59 -5.59
N LEU A 120 19.80 -19.48 -6.39
CA LEU A 120 20.11 -18.25 -7.13
C LEU A 120 19.12 -18.00 -8.27
N SER A 121 18.59 -19.06 -8.92
CA SER A 121 17.53 -18.88 -9.93
C SER A 121 16.17 -18.48 -9.32
N ASP A 122 15.93 -18.84 -8.06
CA ASP A 122 14.69 -18.54 -7.36
C ASP A 122 14.71 -17.08 -6.84
N ARG A 123 13.74 -16.28 -7.32
CA ARG A 123 13.60 -14.87 -6.93
C ARG A 123 13.34 -14.70 -5.43
N ARG A 124 12.55 -15.59 -4.83
CA ARG A 124 12.22 -15.54 -3.40
C ARG A 124 13.46 -15.81 -2.57
N ALA A 125 14.23 -16.82 -2.96
CA ALA A 125 15.45 -17.17 -2.29
C ALA A 125 16.48 -16.03 -2.30
N ARG A 126 16.71 -15.38 -3.45
CA ARG A 126 17.59 -14.21 -3.57
C ARG A 126 17.19 -13.08 -2.62
N MET A 127 15.91 -12.74 -2.57
CA MET A 127 15.44 -11.68 -1.67
C MET A 127 15.51 -12.08 -0.19
N ILE A 128 15.28 -13.33 0.19
CA ILE A 128 15.51 -13.76 1.58
C ILE A 128 16.97 -13.52 1.98
N LEU A 129 17.90 -13.88 1.08
CA LEU A 129 19.33 -13.70 1.28
C LEU A 129 19.74 -12.22 1.29
N GLU A 130 19.09 -11.36 0.53
CA GLU A 130 19.48 -9.95 0.40
C GLU A 130 18.78 -9.04 1.42
N ARG A 131 17.46 -9.16 1.56
CA ARG A 131 16.57 -8.24 2.30
C ARG A 131 16.08 -8.76 3.66
N ARG A 132 16.23 -10.06 3.94
CA ARG A 132 15.75 -10.69 5.18
C ARG A 132 16.84 -11.54 5.84
N ARG A 133 18.06 -10.99 5.87
CA ARG A 133 19.25 -11.65 6.42
C ARG A 133 19.07 -12.07 7.87
N ASP A 134 18.27 -11.36 8.66
CA ASP A 134 18.17 -11.68 10.09
C ASP A 134 17.08 -12.72 10.43
N SER A 135 16.22 -13.11 9.47
CA SER A 135 15.18 -14.12 9.72
C SER A 135 15.72 -15.54 9.53
N THR A 136 16.02 -16.21 10.65
CA THR A 136 16.42 -17.62 10.67
C THR A 136 15.33 -18.54 10.11
N ALA A 137 14.06 -18.23 10.38
CA ALA A 137 12.92 -19.01 9.90
C ALA A 137 12.83 -18.99 8.36
N LEU A 138 12.96 -17.81 7.74
CA LEU A 138 12.99 -17.67 6.28
C LEU A 138 14.23 -18.31 5.65
N ARG A 139 15.40 -18.20 6.29
CA ARG A 139 16.61 -18.86 5.78
C ARG A 139 16.49 -20.38 5.78
N ALA A 140 15.82 -20.95 6.78
CA ALA A 140 15.55 -22.38 6.82
C ALA A 140 14.73 -22.83 5.61
N THR A 141 13.82 -21.99 5.08
CA THR A 141 13.02 -22.36 3.89
C THR A 141 13.84 -22.45 2.60
N LEU A 142 15.11 -22.06 2.57
CA LEU A 142 15.90 -22.14 1.34
C LEU A 142 16.32 -23.58 0.98
N ASP A 143 16.29 -24.50 1.95
CA ASP A 143 16.58 -25.92 1.75
C ASP A 143 15.35 -26.66 1.19
N PRO A 144 15.43 -27.25 -0.03
CA PRO A 144 14.29 -27.92 -0.65
C PRO A 144 13.79 -29.14 0.13
N ALA A 145 14.60 -29.75 1.00
CA ALA A 145 14.15 -30.82 1.88
C ALA A 145 13.20 -30.34 2.98
N THR A 146 13.21 -29.03 3.27
CA THR A 146 12.37 -28.40 4.30
C THR A 146 11.24 -27.57 3.71
N TRP A 147 11.19 -27.39 2.39
CA TRP A 147 10.17 -26.60 1.71
C TRP A 147 8.80 -27.29 1.83
N PRO A 148 7.83 -26.72 2.56
CA PRO A 148 6.47 -27.22 2.50
C PRO A 148 5.94 -26.86 1.11
N ALA A 149 5.54 -27.84 0.31
CA ALA A 149 4.74 -27.54 -0.88
C ALA A 149 3.48 -26.80 -0.39
N VAL A 150 3.42 -25.49 -0.64
CA VAL A 150 2.30 -24.67 -0.18
C VAL A 150 1.09 -25.06 -1.00
N LYS A 151 0.18 -25.80 -0.39
CA LYS A 151 -1.14 -26.02 -0.94
C LYS A 151 -1.95 -24.76 -0.71
N VAL A 152 -2.55 -24.27 -1.78
CA VAL A 152 -3.49 -23.16 -1.72
C VAL A 152 -4.84 -23.71 -2.12
N GLU A 153 -5.68 -23.94 -1.13
CA GLU A 153 -6.99 -24.57 -1.31
C GLU A 153 -8.10 -23.51 -1.38
N SER A 154 -9.23 -23.87 -1.99
CA SER A 154 -10.37 -22.96 -2.09
C SER A 154 -11.69 -23.69 -2.23
N ASP A 155 -12.74 -23.13 -1.65
CA ASP A 155 -14.11 -23.62 -1.81
C ASP A 155 -15.11 -22.47 -1.88
N ALA A 156 -15.88 -22.42 -2.97
CA ALA A 156 -16.81 -21.33 -3.23
C ALA A 156 -17.97 -21.26 -2.22
N THR A 157 -18.35 -22.38 -1.60
CA THR A 157 -19.48 -22.45 -0.65
C THR A 157 -19.10 -21.81 0.68
N PHE A 158 -17.93 -22.17 1.22
CA PHE A 158 -17.42 -21.53 2.44
C PHE A 158 -17.17 -20.04 2.23
N GLU A 159 -16.61 -19.67 1.08
CA GLU A 159 -16.36 -18.27 0.77
C GLU A 159 -17.64 -17.46 0.57
N ALA A 160 -18.67 -18.01 -0.07
CA ALA A 160 -19.96 -17.33 -0.19
C ALA A 160 -20.56 -17.03 1.18
N ARG A 161 -20.55 -18.01 2.10
CA ARG A 161 -21.02 -17.82 3.47
C ARG A 161 -20.26 -16.71 4.20
N ILE A 162 -18.93 -16.66 4.06
CA ILE A 162 -18.13 -15.59 4.67
C ILE A 162 -18.46 -14.21 4.05
N ARG A 163 -18.71 -14.14 2.73
CA ARG A 163 -19.08 -12.88 2.06
C ARG A 163 -20.45 -12.34 2.48
N GLU A 164 -21.36 -13.20 2.93
CA GLU A 164 -22.66 -12.78 3.47
C GLU A 164 -22.51 -12.06 4.82
N ASN A 165 -21.54 -12.47 5.64
CA ASN A 165 -21.22 -11.81 6.90
C ASN A 165 -19.72 -11.94 7.24
N LEU A 166 -18.95 -10.89 6.92
CA LEU A 166 -17.51 -10.85 7.17
C LEU A 166 -17.11 -10.85 8.64
N ASP A 167 -18.06 -10.74 9.57
CA ASP A 167 -17.81 -10.82 11.02
C ASP A 167 -18.24 -12.18 11.61
N ASP A 168 -18.71 -13.13 10.80
CA ASP A 168 -19.00 -14.51 11.23
C ASP A 168 -17.70 -15.29 11.45
N VAL A 169 -17.16 -15.18 12.66
CA VAL A 169 -15.95 -15.89 13.11
C VAL A 169 -16.12 -17.41 13.01
N ASP A 170 -17.33 -17.94 13.23
CA ASP A 170 -17.59 -19.37 13.13
C ASP A 170 -17.48 -19.86 11.67
N ALA A 171 -17.94 -19.07 10.70
CA ALA A 171 -17.74 -19.38 9.27
C ALA A 171 -16.25 -19.43 8.90
N PHE A 172 -15.44 -18.49 9.41
CA PHE A 172 -13.99 -18.55 9.25
C PHE A 172 -13.39 -19.79 9.92
N SER A 173 -13.77 -20.10 11.16
CA SER A 173 -13.28 -21.27 11.88
C SER A 173 -13.55 -22.57 11.11
N VAL A 174 -14.78 -22.77 10.63
CA VAL A 174 -15.15 -23.95 9.84
C VAL A 174 -14.35 -24.02 8.54
N TYR A 175 -14.11 -22.89 7.87
CA TYR A 175 -13.27 -22.87 6.68
C TYR A 175 -11.80 -23.16 7.00
N GLY A 176 -11.29 -22.65 8.12
CA GLY A 176 -9.94 -22.93 8.64
C GLY A 176 -9.72 -24.41 8.94
N ASP A 177 -10.70 -25.09 9.53
CA ASP A 177 -10.67 -26.53 9.76
C ASP A 177 -10.60 -27.29 8.42
N TRP A 178 -11.44 -26.91 7.45
CA TRP A 178 -11.45 -27.50 6.10
C TRP A 178 -10.11 -27.32 5.36
N LEU A 179 -9.47 -26.15 5.50
CA LEU A 179 -8.13 -25.86 4.96
C LEU A 179 -7.07 -26.74 5.64
N THR A 180 -7.14 -26.86 6.96
CA THR A 180 -6.24 -27.70 7.77
C THR A 180 -6.30 -29.16 7.34
N GLU A 181 -7.51 -29.72 7.16
CA GLU A 181 -7.71 -31.10 6.70
C GLU A 181 -7.06 -31.41 5.35
N ARG A 182 -6.82 -30.39 4.52
CA ARG A 182 -6.18 -30.52 3.19
C ARG A 182 -4.69 -30.21 3.20
N GLY A 183 -4.17 -29.73 4.33
CA GLY A 183 -2.79 -29.34 4.51
C GLY A 183 -2.46 -27.94 4.00
N ASP A 184 -3.46 -27.05 3.90
CA ASP A 184 -3.20 -25.63 3.66
C ASP A 184 -2.82 -24.97 5.02
N PRO A 185 -1.61 -24.41 5.15
CA PRO A 185 -1.13 -23.80 6.40
C PRO A 185 -1.95 -22.58 6.82
N ARG A 186 -2.78 -22.01 5.93
CA ARG A 186 -3.70 -20.92 6.28
C ARG A 186 -4.75 -21.38 7.29
N GLY A 187 -5.12 -22.66 7.31
CA GLY A 187 -6.02 -23.21 8.33
C GLY A 187 -5.49 -23.03 9.76
N GLU A 188 -4.19 -23.27 9.97
CA GLU A 188 -3.52 -22.99 11.24
C GLU A 188 -3.55 -21.49 11.57
N LEU A 189 -3.25 -20.64 10.58
CA LEU A 189 -3.29 -19.19 10.75
C LEU A 189 -4.68 -18.68 11.18
N VAL A 190 -5.75 -19.21 10.57
CA VAL A 190 -7.15 -18.90 10.94
C VAL A 190 -7.36 -19.21 12.42
N ALA A 191 -7.08 -20.44 12.85
CA ALA A 191 -7.31 -20.90 14.22
C ALA A 191 -6.52 -20.06 15.25
N LEU A 192 -5.25 -19.76 14.96
CA LEU A 192 -4.41 -18.97 15.86
C LEU A 192 -4.88 -17.52 15.97
N GLN A 193 -5.28 -16.88 14.86
CA GLN A 193 -5.79 -15.50 14.90
C GLN A 193 -7.14 -15.39 15.63
N ILE A 194 -8.02 -16.38 15.46
CA ILE A 194 -9.29 -16.46 16.22
C ILE A 194 -9.00 -16.63 17.73
N ALA A 195 -8.05 -17.50 18.08
CA ALA A 195 -7.64 -17.68 19.47
C ALA A 195 -7.07 -16.39 20.08
N LEU A 196 -6.18 -15.69 19.36
CA LEU A 196 -5.59 -14.41 19.80
C LEU A 196 -6.63 -13.30 19.97
N ALA A 197 -7.64 -13.25 19.10
CA ALA A 197 -8.72 -12.26 19.21
C ALA A 197 -9.55 -12.47 20.49
N SER A 198 -9.65 -13.71 20.97
CA SER A 198 -10.34 -14.06 22.21
C SER A 198 -9.46 -13.85 23.45
N GLN A 199 -8.19 -14.25 23.36
CA GLN A 199 -7.22 -14.13 24.44
C GLN A 199 -5.81 -14.02 23.88
N TYR A 200 -5.10 -12.95 24.25
CA TYR A 200 -3.70 -12.79 23.86
C TYR A 200 -2.82 -13.84 24.54
N ASP A 201 -1.98 -14.50 23.74
CA ASP A 201 -0.93 -15.42 24.17
C ASP A 201 0.33 -15.18 23.33
N GLY A 202 1.47 -14.95 23.99
CA GLY A 202 2.71 -14.55 23.32
C GLY A 202 3.27 -15.64 22.40
N ALA A 203 3.12 -16.92 22.76
CA ALA A 203 3.59 -18.02 21.91
C ALA A 203 2.73 -18.16 20.64
N THR A 204 1.42 -18.00 20.79
CA THR A 204 0.45 -17.97 19.68
C THR A 204 0.73 -16.80 18.74
N ALA A 205 1.00 -15.59 19.28
CA ALA A 205 1.37 -14.42 18.49
C ALA A 205 2.66 -14.64 17.70
N GLN A 206 3.70 -15.19 18.35
CA GLN A 206 4.95 -15.52 17.68
C GLN A 206 4.78 -16.56 16.56
N ARG A 207 3.87 -17.52 16.76
CA ARG A 207 3.55 -18.52 15.73
C ARG A 207 2.82 -17.90 14.55
N VAL A 208 1.88 -16.97 14.78
CA VAL A 208 1.24 -16.19 13.71
C VAL A 208 2.27 -15.43 12.89
N GLU A 209 3.17 -14.68 13.55
CA GLU A 209 4.26 -13.97 12.86
C GLU A 209 5.12 -14.93 12.03
N THR A 210 5.47 -16.09 12.61
CA THR A 210 6.25 -17.11 11.90
C THR A 210 5.52 -17.62 10.65
N LEU A 211 4.21 -17.90 10.72
CA LEU A 211 3.43 -18.34 9.56
C LEU A 211 3.36 -17.26 8.48
N LEU A 212 3.12 -16.00 8.88
CA LEU A 212 3.08 -14.87 7.95
C LEU A 212 4.43 -14.62 7.29
N GLU A 213 5.54 -14.77 8.02
CA GLU A 213 6.88 -14.73 7.43
C GLU A 213 7.08 -15.89 6.45
N LEU A 214 6.80 -17.13 6.87
CA LEU A 214 7.07 -18.33 6.08
C LEU A 214 6.23 -18.41 4.79
N TYR A 215 4.97 -17.99 4.81
CA TYR A 215 4.02 -18.18 3.71
C TYR A 215 3.51 -16.88 3.08
N GLY A 216 3.93 -15.73 3.62
CA GLY A 216 3.52 -14.42 3.10
C GLY A 216 3.85 -14.24 1.63
N TYR A 217 4.94 -14.83 1.12
CA TYR A 217 5.28 -14.78 -0.30
C TYR A 217 4.27 -15.49 -1.19
N GLU A 218 3.87 -16.72 -0.87
CA GLU A 218 2.84 -17.43 -1.63
C GLU A 218 1.47 -16.78 -1.49
N TRP A 219 1.18 -16.23 -0.32
CA TRP A 219 -0.13 -15.66 -0.08
C TRP A 219 -0.29 -14.26 -0.66
N LEU A 220 0.78 -13.47 -0.76
CA LEU A 220 0.75 -12.10 -1.28
C LEU A 220 1.25 -11.97 -2.71
N GLY A 221 1.79 -13.04 -3.31
CA GLY A 221 2.25 -13.05 -4.70
C GLY A 221 3.15 -11.87 -5.01
N ASN A 222 2.77 -11.06 -6.00
CA ASN A 222 3.59 -9.92 -6.39
C ASN A 222 3.66 -8.79 -5.37
N LEU A 223 2.65 -8.66 -4.50
CA LEU A 223 2.63 -7.67 -3.43
C LEU A 223 3.71 -7.93 -2.39
N ALA A 224 4.20 -9.18 -2.27
CA ALA A 224 5.33 -9.48 -1.39
C ALA A 224 6.65 -8.85 -1.87
N TRP A 225 6.74 -8.42 -3.14
CA TRP A 225 7.96 -7.84 -3.72
C TRP A 225 8.05 -6.32 -3.59
N THR A 226 6.95 -5.64 -3.23
CA THR A 226 6.96 -4.19 -3.10
C THR A 226 7.87 -3.77 -1.95
N LEU A 227 8.48 -2.59 -2.08
CA LEU A 227 9.32 -2.06 -1.00
C LEU A 227 8.46 -1.79 0.25
N PRO A 228 9.06 -1.85 1.46
CA PRO A 228 8.36 -1.49 2.69
C PRO A 228 7.67 -0.12 2.56
N GLY A 229 6.41 -0.04 2.97
CA GLY A 229 5.59 1.18 2.86
C GLY A 229 4.97 1.44 1.49
N VAL A 230 5.32 0.68 0.44
CA VAL A 230 4.67 0.79 -0.89
C VAL A 230 3.40 -0.06 -0.97
N ALA A 231 3.40 -1.24 -0.36
CA ALA A 231 2.19 -1.98 -0.10
C ALA A 231 2.23 -2.56 1.32
N ASP A 232 1.22 -2.23 2.11
CA ASP A 232 1.06 -2.74 3.46
C ASP A 232 -0.23 -3.53 3.55
N VAL A 233 -0.18 -4.67 4.24
CA VAL A 233 -1.35 -5.52 4.47
C VAL A 233 -1.52 -5.80 5.95
N THR A 234 -2.77 -5.89 6.37
CA THR A 234 -3.12 -6.43 7.70
C THR A 234 -3.89 -7.73 7.53
N TRP A 235 -3.77 -8.62 8.50
CA TRP A 235 -4.34 -9.95 8.45
C TRP A 235 -5.41 -10.11 9.52
N ARG A 236 -6.52 -10.76 9.16
CA ARG A 236 -7.60 -11.14 10.08
C ARG A 236 -8.15 -12.50 9.68
N ASN A 237 -8.32 -13.38 10.65
CA ASN A 237 -8.89 -14.73 10.46
C ASN A 237 -8.24 -15.51 9.30
N GLY A 238 -6.93 -15.40 9.11
CA GLY A 238 -6.17 -16.10 8.08
C GLY A 238 -6.14 -15.44 6.70
N PHE A 239 -6.83 -14.32 6.50
CA PHE A 239 -6.93 -13.62 5.22
C PHE A 239 -6.49 -12.17 5.36
N VAL A 240 -6.16 -11.54 4.23
CA VAL A 240 -5.86 -10.11 4.17
C VAL A 240 -7.16 -9.33 4.41
N ASP A 241 -7.11 -8.44 5.39
CA ASP A 241 -8.25 -7.64 5.85
C ASP A 241 -8.22 -6.22 5.28
N ARG A 242 -7.03 -5.61 5.31
CA ARG A 242 -6.75 -4.29 4.76
C ARG A 242 -5.57 -4.36 3.82
N VAL A 243 -5.68 -3.65 2.70
CA VAL A 243 -4.56 -3.36 1.79
C VAL A 243 -4.38 -1.84 1.70
N VAL A 244 -3.15 -1.39 1.82
CA VAL A 244 -2.73 -0.01 1.57
C VAL A 244 -1.71 -0.03 0.43
N LEU A 245 -1.94 0.75 -0.62
CA LEU A 245 -1.05 0.88 -1.78
C LEU A 245 -0.54 2.33 -1.88
N GLY A 246 0.76 2.51 -2.05
CA GLY A 246 1.45 3.81 -2.10
C GLY A 246 2.10 4.19 -0.76
N GLN A 247 3.13 5.05 -0.81
CA GLN A 247 3.85 5.51 0.37
C GLN A 247 3.16 6.70 1.03
N ALA A 248 3.40 6.89 2.33
CA ALA A 248 2.82 7.99 3.10
C ALA A 248 3.31 9.39 2.64
N ASP A 249 4.50 9.47 2.02
CA ASP A 249 5.15 10.74 1.65
C ASP A 249 5.72 10.71 0.21
N ASP A 250 4.99 10.09 -0.72
CA ASP A 250 5.39 9.92 -2.13
C ASP A 250 5.43 11.23 -2.94
N ARG A 251 5.41 12.40 -2.28
CA ARG A 251 5.55 13.71 -2.93
C ARG A 251 6.99 13.98 -3.40
N ASP A 252 7.97 13.35 -2.75
CA ASP A 252 9.41 13.57 -2.99
C ASP A 252 10.19 12.29 -3.40
N ALA A 253 9.52 11.15 -3.62
CA ALA A 253 10.22 9.90 -3.94
C ALA A 253 10.85 9.96 -5.35
N GLU A 254 12.18 9.98 -5.40
CA GLU A 254 12.96 9.95 -6.64
C GLU A 254 12.76 8.62 -7.38
N TRP A 255 12.00 8.63 -8.48
CA TRP A 255 12.11 7.77 -9.67
C TRP A 255 12.61 6.33 -9.49
N GLU A 256 12.14 5.60 -8.47
CA GLU A 256 12.56 4.21 -8.32
C GLU A 256 11.89 3.33 -9.38
N MET A 257 12.68 2.94 -10.38
CA MET A 257 12.32 1.94 -11.38
C MET A 257 11.78 0.67 -10.70
N GLY A 258 10.55 0.28 -11.05
CA GLY A 258 9.95 -0.99 -10.62
C GLY A 258 8.69 -0.86 -9.77
N SER A 259 8.15 0.35 -9.57
CA SER A 259 6.78 0.49 -9.08
C SER A 259 5.81 -0.06 -10.12
N HIS A 260 5.12 -1.16 -9.79
CA HIS A 260 3.99 -1.61 -10.59
C HIS A 260 2.95 -0.48 -10.66
N ASP A 261 2.27 -0.31 -11.79
CA ASP A 261 1.11 0.58 -11.83
C ASP A 261 0.05 0.09 -10.82
N ILE A 262 -0.75 1.01 -10.28
CA ILE A 262 -1.75 0.70 -9.24
C ILE A 262 -2.71 -0.39 -9.71
N ALA A 263 -3.06 -0.39 -10.98
CA ALA A 263 -4.00 -1.36 -11.52
C ALA A 263 -3.44 -2.77 -11.61
N SER A 264 -2.15 -2.92 -11.86
CA SER A 264 -1.43 -4.19 -11.80
C SER A 264 -1.41 -4.74 -10.38
N ASP A 265 -1.15 -3.89 -9.37
CA ASP A 265 -1.28 -4.26 -7.95
C ASP A 265 -2.72 -4.69 -7.62
N LEU A 266 -3.73 -3.98 -8.12
CA LEU A 266 -5.13 -4.33 -7.92
C LEU A 266 -5.51 -5.65 -8.63
N ARG A 267 -5.04 -5.89 -9.85
CA ARG A 267 -5.26 -7.17 -10.56
C ARG A 267 -4.66 -8.34 -9.78
N GLU A 268 -3.47 -8.16 -9.22
CA GLU A 268 -2.86 -9.15 -8.32
C GLU A 268 -3.78 -9.42 -7.11
N ILE A 269 -4.28 -8.38 -6.43
CA ILE A 269 -5.29 -8.52 -5.35
C ILE A 269 -6.55 -9.26 -5.85
N GLY A 270 -6.95 -9.08 -7.10
CA GLY A 270 -8.06 -9.81 -7.72
C GLY A 270 -7.84 -11.32 -7.78
N HIS A 271 -6.60 -11.77 -7.95
CA HIS A 271 -6.24 -13.18 -8.17
C HIS A 271 -5.84 -13.93 -6.90
N LEU A 272 -5.35 -13.25 -5.87
CA LEU A 272 -4.80 -13.91 -4.69
C LEU A 272 -5.89 -14.55 -3.80
N PRO A 273 -5.73 -15.83 -3.42
CA PRO A 273 -6.68 -16.47 -2.51
C PRO A 273 -6.73 -15.84 -1.11
N SER A 274 -5.64 -15.21 -0.67
CA SER A 274 -5.56 -14.55 0.65
C SER A 274 -6.36 -13.25 0.71
N THR A 275 -6.67 -12.62 -0.42
CA THR A 275 -7.32 -11.30 -0.49
C THR A 275 -8.83 -11.39 -0.72
N ARG A 276 -9.41 -12.59 -0.79
CA ARG A 276 -10.82 -12.81 -1.14
C ARG A 276 -11.84 -12.07 -0.26
N PHE A 277 -11.44 -11.72 0.96
CA PHE A 277 -12.26 -11.07 1.97
C PHE A 277 -11.72 -9.70 2.41
N VAL A 278 -10.88 -9.05 1.59
CA VAL A 278 -10.42 -7.68 1.86
C VAL A 278 -11.63 -6.78 2.10
N ARG A 279 -11.61 -6.08 3.24
CA ARG A 279 -12.66 -5.16 3.68
C ARG A 279 -12.25 -3.70 3.53
N SER A 280 -10.96 -3.42 3.55
CA SER A 280 -10.44 -2.06 3.47
C SER A 280 -9.38 -1.96 2.38
N LEU A 281 -9.58 -1.02 1.46
CA LEU A 281 -8.59 -0.67 0.44
C LEU A 281 -8.26 0.82 0.57
N GLU A 282 -6.98 1.14 0.73
CA GLU A 282 -6.47 2.50 0.69
C GLU A 282 -5.46 2.62 -0.46
N ILE A 283 -5.72 3.56 -1.35
CA ILE A 283 -4.81 3.95 -2.43
C ILE A 283 -4.31 5.34 -2.07
N ARG A 284 -3.04 5.44 -1.70
CA ARG A 284 -2.35 6.69 -1.42
C ARG A 284 -1.86 7.33 -2.72
N PRO A 285 -1.52 8.63 -2.69
CA PRO A 285 -0.99 9.31 -3.87
C PRO A 285 0.23 8.58 -4.40
N ARG A 286 0.27 8.40 -5.72
CA ARG A 286 1.45 7.99 -6.46
C ARG A 286 1.82 9.07 -7.47
N GLN A 287 3.07 9.05 -7.91
CA GLN A 287 3.54 9.94 -8.98
C GLN A 287 2.71 9.82 -10.26
N PHE A 288 2.30 8.59 -10.60
CA PHE A 288 1.48 8.30 -11.78
C PHE A 288 0.12 7.72 -11.38
N TRP A 289 -0.92 8.22 -12.04
CA TRP A 289 -2.29 7.73 -11.93
C TRP A 289 -2.66 6.98 -13.20
N ASP A 290 -3.24 5.79 -13.07
CA ASP A 290 -3.74 4.99 -14.21
C ASP A 290 -5.26 5.19 -14.35
N ASP A 291 -5.71 5.50 -15.56
CA ASP A 291 -7.11 5.75 -15.88
C ASP A 291 -8.02 4.54 -15.61
N ASN A 292 -7.48 3.31 -15.59
CA ASN A 292 -8.25 2.08 -15.38
C ASN A 292 -8.41 1.68 -13.89
N VAL A 293 -7.91 2.48 -12.94
CA VAL A 293 -7.90 2.12 -11.50
C VAL A 293 -9.31 1.84 -11.00
N ILE A 294 -10.27 2.71 -11.33
CA ILE A 294 -11.67 2.58 -10.89
C ILE A 294 -12.32 1.34 -11.51
N GLU A 295 -12.13 1.10 -12.80
CA GLU A 295 -12.63 -0.10 -13.48
C GLU A 295 -12.05 -1.37 -12.82
N THR A 296 -10.76 -1.34 -12.51
CA THR A 296 -10.07 -2.45 -11.86
C THR A 296 -10.61 -2.70 -10.45
N ILE A 297 -10.89 -1.65 -9.66
CA ILE A 297 -11.58 -1.76 -8.35
C ILE A 297 -12.93 -2.44 -8.51
N GLY A 298 -13.74 -2.02 -9.50
CA GLY A 298 -15.02 -2.63 -9.82
C GLY A 298 -14.89 -4.12 -10.20
N ALA A 299 -13.82 -4.48 -10.91
CA ALA A 299 -13.54 -5.85 -11.31
C ALA A 299 -13.04 -6.75 -10.16
N LEU A 300 -12.57 -6.20 -9.03
CA LEU A 300 -12.06 -7.01 -7.92
C LEU A 300 -13.14 -7.90 -7.28
N GLN A 301 -14.39 -7.41 -7.25
CA GLN A 301 -15.52 -8.09 -6.60
C GLN A 301 -15.18 -8.49 -5.14
N ARG A 302 -14.59 -7.54 -4.40
CA ARG A 302 -14.20 -7.70 -3.00
C ARG A 302 -15.26 -7.07 -2.11
N PRO A 303 -15.58 -7.66 -0.95
CA PRO A 303 -16.61 -7.15 -0.03
C PRO A 303 -16.06 -5.95 0.78
N LEU A 304 -15.67 -4.89 0.08
CA LEU A 304 -15.12 -3.69 0.68
C LEU A 304 -16.18 -2.99 1.54
N ARG A 305 -15.80 -2.68 2.78
CA ARG A 305 -16.52 -1.78 3.69
C ARG A 305 -15.89 -0.39 3.74
N SER A 306 -14.59 -0.28 3.48
CA SER A 306 -13.86 1.00 3.43
C SER A 306 -13.04 1.11 2.16
N LEU A 307 -13.15 2.26 1.49
CA LEU A 307 -12.36 2.62 0.33
C LEU A 307 -11.88 4.07 0.47
N SER A 308 -10.57 4.24 0.48
CA SER A 308 -9.92 5.55 0.42
C SER A 308 -9.07 5.62 -0.81
N ILE A 309 -9.23 6.67 -1.61
CA ILE A 309 -8.42 6.93 -2.79
C ILE A 309 -7.93 8.37 -2.74
N SER A 310 -6.62 8.55 -2.79
CA SER A 310 -5.97 9.84 -2.88
C SER A 310 -5.09 9.87 -4.11
N THR A 311 -5.29 10.84 -5.00
CA THR A 311 -4.42 11.11 -6.14
C THR A 311 -3.39 12.19 -5.80
N ASN A 312 -2.36 12.36 -6.63
CA ASN A 312 -1.54 13.57 -6.55
C ASN A 312 -2.35 14.81 -7.02
N GLU A 313 -1.79 16.00 -6.82
CA GLU A 313 -2.44 17.28 -7.10
C GLU A 313 -2.70 17.56 -8.58
N TYR A 314 -2.06 16.82 -9.48
CA TYR A 314 -2.18 17.00 -10.93
C TYR A 314 -3.15 16.00 -11.57
N SER A 315 -3.40 14.87 -10.91
CA SER A 315 -4.19 13.76 -11.43
C SER A 315 -5.70 13.94 -11.18
N HIS A 316 -6.48 13.56 -12.18
CA HIS A 316 -7.94 13.48 -12.11
C HIS A 316 -8.34 12.03 -11.85
N LEU A 317 -9.26 11.78 -10.92
CA LEU A 317 -9.70 10.42 -10.57
C LEU A 317 -10.42 9.72 -11.75
N GLY A 318 -11.13 10.49 -12.58
CA GLY A 318 -12.00 9.99 -13.64
C GLY A 318 -13.43 9.68 -13.16
N GLU A 319 -14.16 8.88 -13.94
CA GLU A 319 -15.54 8.47 -13.67
C GLU A 319 -15.59 7.31 -12.67
N PHE A 320 -16.31 7.53 -11.56
CA PHE A 320 -16.42 6.55 -10.48
C PHE A 320 -17.61 5.58 -10.65
N ALA A 321 -18.55 5.89 -11.53
CA ALA A 321 -19.83 5.19 -11.65
C ALA A 321 -19.71 3.68 -11.92
N ALA A 322 -18.70 3.27 -12.68
CA ALA A 322 -18.47 1.87 -13.03
C ALA A 322 -18.16 0.98 -11.82
N ALA A 323 -17.68 1.54 -10.70
CA ALA A 323 -17.32 0.77 -9.52
C ALA A 323 -18.51 0.51 -8.58
N TYR A 324 -19.56 1.33 -8.58
CA TYR A 324 -20.66 1.23 -7.60
C TYR A 324 -21.31 -0.16 -7.47
N PRO A 325 -21.60 -0.89 -8.58
CA PRO A 325 -22.25 -2.20 -8.45
C PRO A 325 -21.44 -3.21 -7.63
N ALA A 326 -20.11 -3.10 -7.66
CA ALA A 326 -19.20 -3.96 -6.89
C ALA A 326 -19.03 -3.51 -5.43
N LEU A 327 -19.43 -2.28 -5.09
CA LEU A 327 -19.21 -1.62 -3.81
C LEU A 327 -20.51 -1.48 -2.99
N SER A 328 -21.48 -2.36 -3.20
CA SER A 328 -22.79 -2.29 -2.53
C SER A 328 -22.74 -2.46 -1.00
N GLN A 329 -21.66 -3.05 -0.47
CA GLN A 329 -21.40 -3.20 0.97
C GLN A 329 -20.50 -2.09 1.56
N LEU A 330 -20.15 -1.09 0.76
CA LEU A 330 -19.25 -0.02 1.18
C LEU A 330 -19.93 0.87 2.23
N GLU A 331 -19.29 1.02 3.38
CA GLU A 331 -19.75 1.81 4.53
C GLU A 331 -19.00 3.16 4.60
N GLU A 332 -17.74 3.19 4.15
CA GLU A 332 -16.89 4.38 4.19
C GLU A 332 -16.23 4.61 2.81
N LEU A 333 -16.38 5.83 2.29
CA LEU A 333 -15.74 6.27 1.06
C LEU A 333 -15.01 7.59 1.29
N ARG A 334 -13.72 7.64 1.00
CA ARG A 334 -12.94 8.88 0.90
C ARG A 334 -12.34 9.01 -0.49
N LEU A 335 -12.64 10.10 -1.17
CA LEU A 335 -12.05 10.46 -2.45
C LEU A 335 -11.31 11.78 -2.28
N GLU A 336 -10.01 11.76 -2.53
CA GLU A 336 -9.15 12.92 -2.52
C GLU A 336 -8.47 13.04 -3.89
N SER A 337 -8.84 14.07 -4.67
CA SER A 337 -8.28 14.23 -6.01
C SER A 337 -8.43 15.66 -6.49
N ARG A 338 -7.68 16.01 -7.55
CA ARG A 338 -7.86 17.28 -8.24
C ARG A 338 -9.30 17.48 -8.71
N SER A 339 -9.88 16.43 -9.30
CA SER A 339 -11.31 16.37 -9.66
C SER A 339 -11.76 14.93 -9.82
N PHE A 340 -13.08 14.72 -9.81
CA PHE A 340 -13.71 13.42 -10.03
C PHE A 340 -15.09 13.58 -10.69
N GLN A 341 -15.54 12.54 -11.40
CA GLN A 341 -16.89 12.42 -11.95
C GLN A 341 -17.63 11.33 -11.18
N LEU A 342 -18.58 11.72 -10.34
CA LEU A 342 -19.27 10.77 -9.45
C LEU A 342 -20.33 9.95 -10.20
N GLY A 343 -21.03 10.54 -11.18
CA GLY A 343 -22.16 9.91 -11.84
C GLY A 343 -23.31 9.58 -10.87
N ALA A 344 -24.16 8.62 -11.24
CA ALA A 344 -25.27 8.19 -10.40
C ALA A 344 -24.79 7.30 -9.24
N ILE A 345 -24.73 7.85 -8.02
CA ILE A 345 -24.18 7.14 -6.86
C ILE A 345 -25.14 6.04 -6.38
N GLU A 346 -24.67 4.80 -6.39
CA GLU A 346 -25.40 3.60 -5.94
C GLU A 346 -24.67 2.89 -4.78
N LEU A 347 -24.65 3.54 -3.61
CA LEU A 347 -23.97 3.03 -2.40
C LEU A 347 -24.94 2.91 -1.21
N PRO A 348 -25.79 1.86 -1.16
CA PRO A 348 -26.89 1.78 -0.20
C PRO A 348 -26.46 1.55 1.25
N ALA A 349 -25.27 0.99 1.47
CA ALA A 349 -24.70 0.74 2.80
C ALA A 349 -23.89 1.92 3.37
N LEU A 350 -23.71 3.00 2.59
CA LEU A 350 -22.76 4.06 2.93
C LEU A 350 -23.18 4.83 4.18
N ARG A 351 -22.24 4.96 5.11
CA ARG A 351 -22.37 5.67 6.40
C ARG A 351 -21.50 6.92 6.45
N SER A 352 -20.36 6.91 5.79
CA SER A 352 -19.44 8.04 5.71
C SER A 352 -18.98 8.27 4.29
N ILE A 353 -19.08 9.50 3.82
CA ILE A 353 -18.45 9.95 2.58
C ILE A 353 -17.66 11.24 2.80
N GLU A 354 -16.44 11.27 2.29
CA GLU A 354 -15.59 12.45 2.23
C GLU A 354 -15.13 12.69 0.79
N LEU A 355 -15.39 13.89 0.30
CA LEU A 355 -14.98 14.36 -1.01
C LEU A 355 -14.01 15.54 -0.85
N ALA A 356 -12.72 15.24 -0.87
CA ALA A 356 -11.63 16.21 -0.78
C ALA A 356 -11.15 16.59 -2.17
N THR A 357 -11.44 17.83 -2.57
CA THR A 357 -11.06 18.36 -3.87
C THR A 357 -10.83 19.85 -3.81
N ARG A 358 -10.03 20.35 -4.74
CA ARG A 358 -9.81 21.79 -4.97
C ARG A 358 -10.82 22.36 -5.99
N GLY A 359 -11.35 21.50 -6.88
CA GLY A 359 -12.24 21.86 -7.98
C GLY A 359 -13.62 21.20 -7.86
N LEU A 360 -14.35 21.43 -6.76
CA LEU A 360 -15.71 20.89 -6.61
C LEU A 360 -16.65 21.50 -7.67
N THR A 361 -17.42 20.65 -8.35
CA THR A 361 -18.36 21.08 -9.39
C THR A 361 -19.82 20.94 -8.97
N ARG A 362 -20.71 21.69 -9.62
CA ARG A 362 -22.18 21.54 -9.49
C ARG A 362 -22.65 20.13 -9.84
N GLU A 363 -22.04 19.49 -10.84
CA GLU A 363 -22.35 18.10 -11.19
C GLU A 363 -22.04 17.12 -10.04
N ASN A 364 -20.97 17.37 -9.27
CA ASN A 364 -20.69 16.57 -8.07
C ASN A 364 -21.77 16.75 -7.01
N LEU A 365 -22.24 17.99 -6.78
CA LEU A 365 -23.33 18.26 -5.84
C LEU A 365 -24.66 17.67 -6.30
N ASP A 366 -24.97 17.74 -7.59
CA ASP A 366 -26.17 17.13 -8.18
C ASP A 366 -26.15 15.61 -8.02
N SER A 367 -24.98 14.99 -8.22
CA SER A 367 -24.77 13.55 -7.99
C SER A 367 -25.03 13.17 -6.52
N LEU A 368 -24.50 13.95 -5.57
CA LEU A 368 -24.77 13.76 -4.14
C LEU A 368 -26.24 13.92 -3.78
N ARG A 369 -26.91 14.92 -4.37
CA ARG A 369 -28.33 15.21 -4.10
C ARG A 369 -29.26 14.14 -4.66
N ALA A 370 -28.95 13.61 -5.83
CA ALA A 370 -29.77 12.59 -6.50
C ALA A 370 -29.64 11.20 -5.87
N ALA A 371 -28.56 10.96 -5.13
CA ALA A 371 -28.28 9.69 -4.47
C ALA A 371 -29.22 9.39 -3.31
N ARG A 372 -29.30 8.10 -2.94
CA ARG A 372 -30.11 7.63 -1.80
C ARG A 372 -29.23 7.28 -0.62
N TRP A 373 -29.47 7.95 0.50
CA TRP A 373 -28.64 7.89 1.70
C TRP A 373 -29.38 7.34 2.93
N PRO A 374 -29.81 6.06 2.92
CA PRO A 374 -30.62 5.51 4.03
C PRO A 374 -29.85 5.42 5.35
N HIS A 375 -28.51 5.35 5.29
CA HIS A 375 -27.63 5.13 6.44
C HIS A 375 -26.51 6.17 6.58
N LEU A 376 -26.52 7.24 5.78
CA LEU A 376 -25.43 8.21 5.78
C LEU A 376 -25.47 9.06 7.05
N GLU A 377 -24.44 8.93 7.86
CA GLU A 377 -24.27 9.63 9.15
C GLU A 377 -23.21 10.73 9.06
N LYS A 378 -22.25 10.61 8.14
CA LYS A 378 -21.16 11.57 7.92
C LYS A 378 -20.99 11.96 6.44
N LEU A 379 -20.97 13.26 6.19
CA LEU A 379 -20.72 13.86 4.88
C LEU A 379 -19.71 14.99 5.04
N ILE A 380 -18.55 14.89 4.40
CA ILE A 380 -17.57 15.97 4.30
C ILE A 380 -17.40 16.33 2.83
N VAL A 381 -17.57 17.61 2.51
CA VAL A 381 -17.36 18.16 1.17
C VAL A 381 -16.41 19.34 1.27
N TRP A 382 -15.32 19.27 0.52
CA TRP A 382 -14.40 20.38 0.34
C TRP A 382 -14.91 21.26 -0.81
N LEU A 383 -15.34 22.48 -0.49
CA LEU A 383 -16.01 23.39 -1.42
C LEU A 383 -15.08 24.00 -2.48
N GLY A 384 -13.76 23.83 -2.31
CA GLY A 384 -12.74 24.33 -3.24
C GLY A 384 -12.57 25.85 -3.22
N ASN A 385 -11.78 26.36 -4.16
CA ASN A 385 -11.52 27.79 -4.35
C ASN A 385 -11.70 28.18 -5.82
N PHE A 386 -12.55 29.17 -6.13
CA PHE A 386 -12.78 29.64 -7.50
C PHE A 386 -11.51 30.15 -8.22
N GLU A 387 -10.48 30.53 -7.46
CA GLU A 387 -9.21 31.01 -8.02
C GLU A 387 -8.25 29.86 -8.39
N ILE A 388 -8.58 28.62 -8.01
CA ILE A 388 -7.72 27.45 -8.17
C ILE A 388 -8.56 26.24 -8.58
N ASP A 389 -8.31 25.71 -9.79
CA ASP A 389 -9.02 24.56 -10.38
C ASP A 389 -10.45 24.86 -10.88
N ASP A 390 -11.08 23.92 -11.60
CA ASP A 390 -12.38 24.03 -12.30
C ASP A 390 -13.62 24.17 -11.37
N CYS A 391 -13.43 24.75 -10.18
CA CYS A 391 -14.50 24.97 -9.19
C CYS A 391 -15.58 25.91 -9.74
N ASN A 392 -16.84 25.48 -9.67
CA ASN A 392 -17.99 26.26 -10.16
C ASN A 392 -19.19 26.24 -9.22
N VAL A 393 -18.96 25.95 -7.94
CA VAL A 393 -19.98 25.81 -6.89
C VAL A 393 -20.19 27.12 -6.15
N GLU A 394 -21.39 27.68 -6.20
CA GLU A 394 -21.81 28.84 -5.43
C GLU A 394 -22.62 28.45 -4.18
N ALA A 395 -22.93 29.46 -3.35
CA ALA A 395 -23.71 29.26 -2.13
C ALA A 395 -25.09 28.62 -2.39
N ALA A 396 -25.71 28.97 -3.51
CA ALA A 396 -27.01 28.46 -3.91
C ALA A 396 -27.00 26.94 -4.21
N ASP A 397 -25.87 26.41 -4.70
CA ASP A 397 -25.80 25.04 -5.19
C ASP A 397 -25.77 24.01 -4.06
N TYR A 398 -25.27 24.37 -2.87
CA TYR A 398 -25.23 23.48 -1.71
C TYR A 398 -26.34 23.76 -0.68
N GLN A 399 -27.31 24.65 -0.95
CA GLN A 399 -28.39 24.96 0.00
C GLN A 399 -29.21 23.75 0.43
N TRP A 400 -29.35 22.75 -0.44
CA TRP A 400 -30.04 21.52 -0.11
C TRP A 400 -29.35 20.74 1.03
N LEU A 401 -28.02 20.86 1.19
CA LEU A 401 -27.30 20.32 2.35
C LEU A 401 -27.73 20.99 3.66
N LEU A 402 -28.01 22.30 3.60
CA LEU A 402 -28.40 23.11 4.75
C LEU A 402 -29.85 22.83 5.19
N VAL A 403 -30.72 22.51 4.24
CA VAL A 403 -32.07 22.00 4.52
C VAL A 403 -31.97 20.55 5.04
N GLY A 404 -31.30 19.70 4.27
CA GLY A 404 -30.94 18.32 4.55
C GLY A 404 -32.10 17.32 4.50
N ASP A 405 -33.18 17.62 3.78
CA ASP A 405 -34.32 16.70 3.64
C ASP A 405 -33.88 15.36 3.02
N GLU A 406 -32.88 15.41 2.13
CA GLU A 406 -32.24 14.26 1.48
C GLU A 406 -31.28 13.48 2.41
N LEU A 407 -31.00 13.99 3.63
CA LEU A 407 -29.96 13.48 4.54
C LEU A 407 -30.52 13.17 5.94
N PRO A 408 -31.53 12.29 6.08
CA PRO A 408 -32.33 12.15 7.30
C PRO A 408 -31.55 11.65 8.53
N ALA A 409 -30.50 10.85 8.33
CA ALA A 409 -29.69 10.25 9.40
C ALA A 409 -28.39 11.02 9.69
N LEU A 410 -28.13 12.14 9.00
CA LEU A 410 -26.85 12.84 9.07
C LEU A 410 -26.61 13.48 10.44
N LYS A 411 -25.44 13.20 11.00
CA LYS A 411 -24.97 13.71 12.30
C LYS A 411 -23.67 14.50 12.18
N TYR A 412 -22.89 14.28 11.13
CA TYR A 412 -21.65 14.98 10.86
C TYR A 412 -21.74 15.62 9.48
N LEU A 413 -21.61 16.95 9.42
CA LEU A 413 -21.50 17.69 8.17
C LEU A 413 -20.19 18.49 8.14
N GLY A 414 -19.40 18.31 7.10
CA GLY A 414 -18.23 19.11 6.80
C GLY A 414 -18.40 19.96 5.54
N LEU A 415 -18.19 21.27 5.67
CA LEU A 415 -18.14 22.24 4.58
C LEU A 415 -16.76 22.92 4.61
N CYS A 416 -15.78 22.25 4.02
CA CYS A 416 -14.36 22.56 4.20
C CYS A 416 -13.79 23.42 3.06
N GLY A 417 -12.63 24.04 3.28
CA GLY A 417 -11.79 24.60 2.22
C GLY A 417 -12.24 25.92 1.56
N ARG A 418 -13.31 26.57 2.04
CA ARG A 418 -13.82 27.84 1.45
C ARG A 418 -13.09 29.08 1.98
N SER A 419 -13.01 30.12 1.15
CA SER A 419 -12.21 31.33 1.40
C SER A 419 -12.65 32.23 2.57
N THR A 420 -13.89 32.17 3.08
CA THR A 420 -14.30 32.92 4.28
C THR A 420 -15.32 32.18 5.14
N ALA A 421 -15.12 32.20 6.46
CA ALA A 421 -16.03 31.64 7.45
C ALA A 421 -17.28 32.49 7.66
N LEU A 422 -17.21 33.81 7.45
CA LEU A 422 -18.29 34.75 7.78
C LEU A 422 -19.62 34.38 7.12
N ALA A 423 -19.60 34.15 5.79
CA ALA A 423 -20.79 33.77 5.04
C ALA A 423 -21.33 32.39 5.48
N LEU A 424 -20.43 31.42 5.68
CA LEU A 424 -20.82 30.07 6.10
C LEU A 424 -21.46 30.07 7.50
N ILE A 425 -20.93 30.82 8.46
CA ILE A 425 -21.50 30.92 9.81
C ILE A 425 -22.91 31.52 9.75
N ASP A 426 -23.11 32.56 8.92
CA ASP A 426 -24.41 33.20 8.77
C ASP A 426 -25.45 32.23 8.22
N GLU A 427 -25.11 31.54 7.13
CA GLU A 427 -25.96 30.51 6.50
C GLU A 427 -26.26 29.34 7.45
N LEU A 428 -25.24 28.80 8.12
CA LEU A 428 -25.36 27.62 8.98
C LEU A 428 -26.16 27.88 10.26
N ALA A 429 -26.04 29.08 10.83
CA ALA A 429 -26.70 29.37 12.11
C ALA A 429 -28.24 29.32 12.05
N ASP A 430 -28.83 29.50 10.86
CA ASP A 430 -30.27 29.38 10.64
C ASP A 430 -30.65 28.09 9.88
N ALA A 431 -29.68 27.28 9.47
CA ALA A 431 -29.88 26.07 8.69
C ALA A 431 -30.60 24.96 9.49
N PRO A 432 -31.68 24.36 8.95
CA PRO A 432 -32.37 23.25 9.60
C PRO A 432 -31.48 22.04 9.92
N ILE A 433 -30.52 21.69 9.04
CA ILE A 433 -29.58 20.59 9.25
C ILE A 433 -28.80 20.75 10.55
N VAL A 434 -28.40 21.96 10.92
CA VAL A 434 -27.52 22.19 12.07
C VAL A 434 -28.17 21.73 13.37
N LYS A 435 -29.50 21.86 13.50
CA LYS A 435 -30.25 21.46 14.70
C LYS A 435 -30.20 19.96 15.02
N ARG A 436 -29.84 19.11 14.06
CA ARG A 436 -29.72 17.64 14.23
C ARG A 436 -28.29 17.13 14.19
N LEU A 437 -27.32 17.97 13.81
CA LEU A 437 -25.93 17.57 13.80
C LEU A 437 -25.41 17.37 15.22
N GLU A 438 -24.50 16.41 15.35
CA GLU A 438 -23.61 16.26 16.50
C GLU A 438 -22.25 16.90 16.22
N VAL A 439 -21.80 16.92 14.96
CA VAL A 439 -20.50 17.48 14.57
C VAL A 439 -20.64 18.38 13.35
N LEU A 440 -20.03 19.57 13.43
CA LEU A 440 -19.90 20.50 12.29
C LEU A 440 -18.43 20.73 12.00
N ASP A 441 -18.00 20.45 10.78
CA ASP A 441 -16.61 20.56 10.36
C ASP A 441 -16.43 21.70 9.36
N LEU A 442 -15.63 22.68 9.75
CA LEU A 442 -15.26 23.87 8.98
C LEU A 442 -13.73 23.91 8.82
N SER A 443 -13.10 22.74 8.67
CA SER A 443 -11.67 22.62 8.44
C SER A 443 -11.24 23.38 7.17
N SER A 444 -10.09 24.02 7.25
CA SER A 444 -9.48 24.80 6.18
C SER A 444 -10.35 25.97 5.67
N VAL A 445 -11.24 26.48 6.52
CA VAL A 445 -12.00 27.71 6.29
C VAL A 445 -11.30 28.88 6.97
N TYR A 446 -11.19 30.03 6.30
CA TYR A 446 -10.53 31.21 6.86
C TYR A 446 -11.43 32.00 7.83
N PHE A 447 -11.00 32.10 9.09
CA PHE A 447 -11.67 32.88 10.15
C PHE A 447 -10.95 34.22 10.39
N ASP A 448 -11.57 35.31 9.95
CA ASP A 448 -11.17 36.68 10.29
C ASP A 448 -11.88 37.19 11.55
N GLU A 449 -11.55 38.41 12.00
CA GLU A 449 -12.15 39.00 13.20
C GLU A 449 -13.68 39.11 13.10
N ALA A 450 -14.21 39.44 11.93
CA ALA A 450 -15.65 39.57 11.70
C ALA A 450 -16.37 38.22 11.82
N ALA A 451 -15.79 37.16 11.26
CA ALA A 451 -16.31 35.80 11.38
C ALA A 451 -16.31 35.34 12.84
N LEU A 452 -15.25 35.63 13.59
CA LEU A 452 -15.14 35.29 15.01
C LEU A 452 -16.18 36.05 15.86
N GLU A 453 -16.41 37.34 15.56
CA GLU A 453 -17.46 38.13 16.22
C GLU A 453 -18.86 37.59 15.89
N LEU A 454 -19.11 37.20 14.64
CA LEU A 454 -20.39 36.61 14.24
C LEU A 454 -20.63 35.25 14.91
N LEU A 455 -19.62 34.38 14.93
CA LEU A 455 -19.68 33.09 15.63
C LEU A 455 -20.00 33.30 17.12
N THR A 456 -19.37 34.30 17.74
CA THR A 456 -19.63 34.68 19.13
C THR A 456 -21.08 35.12 19.34
N LYS A 457 -21.60 35.98 18.46
CA LYS A 457 -22.99 36.48 18.52
C LYS A 457 -24.02 35.38 18.29
N ARG A 458 -23.70 34.37 17.47
CA ARG A 458 -24.60 33.27 17.07
C ARG A 458 -24.32 31.95 17.81
N ARG A 459 -23.47 31.94 18.83
CA ARG A 459 -23.01 30.72 19.55
C ARG A 459 -24.14 29.81 20.00
N ASP A 460 -25.26 30.39 20.42
CA ASP A 460 -26.40 29.67 20.98
C ASP A 460 -27.03 28.72 19.94
N ARG A 461 -26.82 28.99 18.64
CA ARG A 461 -27.28 28.15 17.52
C ARG A 461 -26.47 26.88 17.33
N PHE A 462 -25.24 26.86 17.86
CA PHE A 462 -24.32 25.75 17.74
C PHE A 462 -24.14 25.00 19.06
N ALA A 463 -24.61 25.55 20.18
CA ALA A 463 -24.32 25.05 21.53
C ALA A 463 -24.74 23.59 21.82
N HIS A 464 -25.63 23.00 21.01
CA HIS A 464 -26.03 21.59 21.12
C HIS A 464 -25.07 20.62 20.40
N LEU A 465 -24.21 21.12 19.51
CA LEU A 465 -23.20 20.30 18.85
C LEU A 465 -22.27 19.67 19.90
N ARG A 466 -21.84 18.45 19.65
CA ARG A 466 -20.81 17.78 20.44
C ARG A 466 -19.43 18.35 20.12
N GLU A 467 -19.17 18.59 18.84
CA GLU A 467 -17.87 19.02 18.32
C GLU A 467 -18.05 20.00 17.15
N MET A 468 -17.16 20.99 17.06
CA MET A 468 -16.96 21.84 15.90
C MET A 468 -15.49 21.73 15.48
N HIS A 469 -15.21 21.31 14.26
CA HIS A 469 -13.83 21.18 13.77
C HIS A 469 -13.47 22.42 12.97
N VAL A 470 -12.30 23.01 13.24
CA VAL A 470 -11.79 24.18 12.52
C VAL A 470 -10.29 24.04 12.37
N SER A 471 -9.70 24.44 11.25
CA SER A 471 -8.24 24.49 11.07
C SER A 471 -7.83 25.78 10.36
N GLY A 472 -6.68 26.34 10.73
CA GLY A 472 -6.17 27.60 10.16
C GLY A 472 -5.20 28.38 11.06
N ALA A 473 -4.54 29.39 10.47
CA ALA A 473 -3.43 30.17 11.04
C ALA A 473 -3.72 30.96 12.34
N ASN A 474 -4.97 30.92 12.85
CA ASN A 474 -5.42 31.67 14.02
C ASN A 474 -5.76 30.74 15.22
N ARG A 475 -4.95 29.69 15.43
CA ARG A 475 -5.15 28.66 16.47
C ARG A 475 -5.33 29.23 17.87
N GLU A 476 -4.55 30.26 18.24
CA GLU A 476 -4.68 30.92 19.55
C GLU A 476 -6.01 31.65 19.72
N ALA A 477 -6.44 32.40 18.69
CA ALA A 477 -7.73 33.09 18.70
C ALA A 477 -8.90 32.10 18.77
N LEU A 478 -8.86 31.03 17.97
CA LEU A 478 -9.86 29.96 17.96
C LEU A 478 -9.87 29.18 19.29
N SER A 479 -8.71 28.93 19.90
CA SER A 479 -8.61 28.29 21.22
C SER A 479 -9.11 29.19 22.36
N ALA A 480 -8.83 30.49 22.32
CA ALA A 480 -9.36 31.46 23.29
C ALA A 480 -10.89 31.59 23.17
N ILE A 481 -11.39 31.56 21.94
CA ILE A 481 -12.82 31.50 21.60
C ILE A 481 -13.42 30.20 22.11
N ALA A 482 -12.78 29.05 21.93
CA ALA A 482 -13.23 27.77 22.46
C ALA A 482 -13.48 27.82 23.97
N LYS A 483 -12.49 28.34 24.71
CA LYS A 483 -12.54 28.45 26.17
C LYS A 483 -13.63 29.40 26.68
N ASN A 484 -14.00 30.41 25.88
CA ASN A 484 -15.00 31.42 26.25
C ASN A 484 -16.41 31.14 25.71
N LEU A 485 -16.53 30.39 24.61
CA LEU A 485 -17.79 30.12 23.93
C LEU A 485 -18.38 28.76 24.25
N PHE A 486 -17.54 27.78 24.58
CA PHE A 486 -17.97 26.40 24.75
C PHE A 486 -17.43 25.82 26.07
N ALA A 487 -18.28 25.11 26.80
CA ALA A 487 -17.96 24.62 28.14
C ALA A 487 -16.87 23.53 28.18
N SER A 488 -16.36 23.08 27.01
CA SER A 488 -15.32 22.06 26.94
C SER A 488 -14.39 22.28 25.74
N GLU A 489 -13.11 21.96 25.90
CA GLU A 489 -12.12 21.96 24.81
C GLU A 489 -12.43 20.92 23.72
N ARG A 490 -13.33 19.96 23.98
CA ARG A 490 -13.84 19.02 22.95
C ARG A 490 -14.66 19.71 21.86
N PHE A 491 -15.12 20.93 22.11
CA PHE A 491 -15.96 21.65 21.18
C PHE A 491 -15.19 22.20 19.99
N LEU A 492 -13.86 22.36 20.08
CA LEU A 492 -13.02 22.86 18.99
C LEU A 492 -11.81 21.95 18.80
N SER A 493 -11.92 21.01 17.86
CA SER A 493 -10.78 20.23 17.39
C SER A 493 -10.03 21.05 16.35
N VAL A 494 -8.79 21.43 16.67
CA VAL A 494 -7.90 22.12 15.72
C VAL A 494 -6.90 21.11 15.18
N TYR A 495 -7.06 20.74 13.90
CA TYR A 495 -6.10 19.92 13.17
C TYR A 495 -4.92 20.77 12.69
N GLU A 496 -3.73 20.17 12.66
CA GLU A 496 -2.48 20.77 12.17
C GLU A 496 -2.37 20.74 10.65
#